data_AF-A0A7C2F386-F1
#
_entry.id   AF-A0A7C2F386-F1
#
_cell.length_a   1.000
_cell.length_b   1.000
_cell.length_c   1.000
_cell.angle_alpha   90.00
_cell.angle_beta   90.00
_cell.angle_gamma   90.00
#
_symmetry.space_group_name_H-M   'P 1'
#
loop_
_entity.id
_entity.type
_entity.pdbx_description
1 polymer ?
#
loop_
_entity_poly.entity_id
_entity_poly.type
_entity_poly.pdbx_seq_one_letter_code
_entity_poly.pdbx_strand_id
1 'polypeptide(L)'
;MSMSYRVESQFLRGPELTLDRGKINVFEHLYEAAVSPGTNPVINYDCEYPKHEFLSYLVLFKNLVLHGSNLGNLEWLNPIRTSTSTAHWESLEAVYACSDGIWPIFFAIVNRQKYTGSLRNACYRVVDRNGNASKLYYFALDLQFLRKRVWTDGMIYLLPKDSFEQLVDDVGNKLEEWISFVPVRSLARIEVSPQDFPFINSVRVQHLSRPGQAINVVKVDARLYDNYVGVYELDPEITITILSDKERLLFSAAGFPIISALPESEEKYFLQQINAHISFVTGNGKRADQLILQIDDQSLTARRVS
;
A
#
# COMPACT_ATOMS: atom_id res chain seq x y z
N MET A 1 30.85 14.38 -17.12
CA MET A 1 29.90 13.32 -17.54
C MET A 1 29.14 12.85 -16.31
N SER A 2 27.97 13.43 -16.03
CA SER A 2 27.14 13.01 -14.90
C SER A 2 26.38 11.75 -15.29
N MET A 3 26.72 10.62 -14.68
CA MET A 3 25.83 9.46 -14.65
C MET A 3 24.59 9.87 -13.86
N SER A 4 23.55 10.29 -14.57
CA SER A 4 22.20 10.40 -14.02
C SER A 4 21.69 8.99 -13.77
N TYR A 5 21.95 8.47 -12.57
CA TYR A 5 21.12 7.39 -12.05
C TYR A 5 19.74 7.97 -11.85
N ARG A 6 18.87 7.84 -12.87
CA ARG A 6 17.43 7.99 -12.67
C ARG A 6 17.03 6.82 -11.77
N VAL A 7 16.89 7.11 -10.48
CA VAL A 7 16.11 6.29 -9.57
C VAL A 7 14.68 6.37 -10.11
N GLU A 8 14.31 5.43 -10.98
CA GLU A 8 12.89 5.20 -11.27
C GLU A 8 12.24 4.87 -9.93
N SER A 9 11.37 5.76 -9.44
CA SER A 9 10.71 5.60 -8.15
C SER A 9 10.14 4.20 -8.04
N GLN A 10 10.44 3.48 -6.96
CA GLN A 10 9.94 2.11 -6.75
C GLN A 10 8.40 2.03 -6.82
N PHE A 11 7.75 3.16 -6.63
CA PHE A 11 6.32 3.36 -6.68
C PHE A 11 5.83 3.77 -8.07
N LEU A 12 4.68 3.22 -8.42
CA LEU A 12 3.94 3.48 -9.65
C LEU A 12 3.07 4.71 -9.44
N ARG A 13 3.15 5.68 -10.36
CA ARG A 13 2.26 6.84 -10.33
C ARG A 13 0.88 6.45 -10.86
N GLY A 14 -0.17 6.86 -10.15
CA GLY A 14 -1.56 6.69 -10.57
C GLY A 14 -1.82 7.33 -11.93
N PRO A 15 -2.65 6.69 -12.79
CA PRO A 15 -3.17 7.36 -13.98
C PRO A 15 -3.94 8.62 -13.58
N GLU A 16 -3.82 9.66 -14.40
CA GLU A 16 -4.52 10.92 -14.16
C GLU A 16 -6.03 10.75 -14.35
N LEU A 17 -6.81 11.16 -13.36
CA LEU A 17 -8.27 11.13 -13.44
C LEU A 17 -8.80 12.45 -14.00
N THR A 18 -9.16 12.47 -15.27
CA THR A 18 -9.87 13.60 -15.88
C THR A 18 -11.38 13.34 -15.86
N LEU A 19 -12.15 14.27 -15.30
CA LEU A 19 -13.62 14.19 -15.18
C LEU A 19 -14.27 15.40 -15.86
N ASP A 20 -14.57 15.27 -17.14
CA ASP A 20 -15.43 16.22 -17.83
C ASP A 20 -16.92 15.98 -17.52
N ARG A 21 -17.78 16.92 -17.94
CA ARG A 21 -19.22 16.84 -17.68
C ARG A 21 -19.89 15.61 -18.31
N GLY A 22 -19.45 15.18 -19.49
CA GLY A 22 -20.01 14.02 -20.17
C GLY A 22 -19.71 12.75 -19.39
N LYS A 23 -18.45 12.57 -18.99
CA LYS A 23 -18.01 11.43 -18.18
C LYS A 23 -18.68 11.38 -16.81
N ILE A 24 -18.80 12.52 -16.13
CA ILE A 24 -19.53 12.61 -14.85
C ILE A 24 -20.98 12.16 -15.03
N ASN A 25 -21.68 12.62 -16.08
CA ASN A 25 -23.07 12.21 -16.31
C ASN A 25 -23.22 10.71 -16.55
N VAL A 26 -22.28 10.07 -17.26
CA VAL A 26 -22.27 8.61 -17.44
C VAL A 26 -22.08 7.90 -16.10
N PHE A 27 -21.12 8.34 -15.29
CA PHE A 27 -20.86 7.75 -13.98
C PHE A 27 -22.00 7.94 -12.98
N GLU A 28 -22.64 9.12 -12.97
CA GLU A 28 -23.86 9.37 -12.19
C GLU A 28 -24.97 8.39 -12.58
N HIS A 29 -25.22 8.24 -13.89
CA HIS A 29 -26.26 7.34 -14.38
C HIS A 29 -26.00 5.87 -13.99
N LEU A 30 -24.75 5.41 -14.12
CA LEU A 30 -24.35 4.06 -13.68
C LEU A 30 -24.58 3.86 -12.18
N TYR A 31 -24.25 4.86 -11.36
CA TYR A 31 -24.43 4.81 -9.91
C TYR A 31 -25.92 4.78 -9.51
N GLU A 32 -26.72 5.70 -10.05
CA GLU A 32 -28.16 5.81 -9.74
C GLU A 32 -28.94 4.58 -10.20
N ALA A 33 -28.60 4.02 -11.37
CA ALA A 33 -29.22 2.79 -11.86
C ALA A 33 -28.89 1.56 -10.98
N ALA A 34 -27.73 1.56 -10.34
CA ALA A 34 -27.27 0.44 -9.51
C ALA A 34 -27.76 0.53 -8.05
N VAL A 35 -27.72 1.71 -7.44
CA VAL A 35 -27.95 1.83 -5.99
C VAL A 35 -29.43 2.07 -5.71
N SER A 36 -30.16 0.96 -5.54
CA SER A 36 -31.52 0.95 -5.00
C SER A 36 -31.53 0.40 -3.56
N PRO A 37 -32.30 1.01 -2.63
CA PRO A 37 -32.39 0.52 -1.27
C PRO A 37 -32.83 -0.95 -1.21
N GLY A 38 -32.06 -1.78 -0.50
CA GLY A 38 -32.47 -3.16 -0.20
C GLY A 38 -31.96 -4.23 -1.16
N THR A 39 -31.28 -3.87 -2.24
CA THR A 39 -30.67 -4.80 -3.19
C THR A 39 -29.14 -4.66 -3.18
N ASN A 40 -28.39 -5.76 -3.35
CA ASN A 40 -26.94 -5.75 -3.64
C ASN A 40 -26.70 -6.16 -5.10
N PRO A 41 -27.15 -5.35 -6.09
CA PRO A 41 -27.12 -5.75 -7.49
C PRO A 41 -25.70 -5.72 -8.04
N VAL A 42 -25.51 -6.46 -9.14
CA VAL A 42 -24.32 -6.33 -9.97
C VAL A 42 -24.51 -5.13 -10.88
N ILE A 43 -23.57 -4.19 -10.85
CA ILE A 43 -23.54 -3.04 -11.77
C ILE A 43 -23.28 -3.59 -13.17
N ASN A 44 -24.23 -3.38 -14.08
CA ASN A 44 -24.01 -3.62 -15.51
C ASN A 44 -23.13 -2.48 -16.05
N TYR A 45 -21.81 -2.71 -16.08
CA TYR A 45 -20.84 -1.70 -16.49
C TYR A 45 -20.67 -1.71 -18.02
N ASP A 46 -21.52 -0.96 -18.70
CA ASP A 46 -21.53 -0.81 -20.15
C ASP A 46 -21.18 0.63 -20.55
N CYS A 47 -19.90 0.97 -20.46
CA CYS A 47 -19.39 2.26 -20.95
C CYS A 47 -17.91 2.16 -21.40
N GLU A 48 -17.45 3.17 -22.15
CA GLU A 48 -16.10 3.20 -22.71
C GLU A 48 -14.98 3.53 -21.70
N TYR A 49 -15.34 4.03 -20.52
CA TYR A 49 -14.37 4.49 -19.53
C TYR A 49 -13.83 3.32 -18.69
N PRO A 50 -12.53 3.30 -18.37
CA PRO A 50 -11.96 2.32 -17.46
C PRO A 50 -12.67 2.26 -16.10
N LYS A 51 -12.94 1.04 -15.59
CA LYS A 51 -13.66 0.86 -14.30
C LYS A 51 -13.00 1.58 -13.14
N HIS A 52 -11.66 1.61 -13.09
CA HIS A 52 -10.95 2.28 -12.01
C HIS A 52 -11.23 3.79 -11.93
N GLU A 53 -11.58 4.43 -13.04
CA GLU A 53 -11.98 5.84 -13.05
C GLU A 53 -13.38 6.04 -12.47
N PHE A 54 -14.33 5.16 -12.82
CA PHE A 54 -15.65 5.14 -12.20
C PHE A 54 -15.56 4.90 -10.69
N LEU A 55 -14.77 3.91 -10.28
CA LEU A 55 -14.50 3.62 -8.87
C LEU A 55 -13.85 4.81 -8.15
N SER A 56 -12.91 5.49 -8.79
CA SER A 56 -12.28 6.71 -8.24
C SER A 56 -13.28 7.84 -8.10
N TYR A 57 -14.15 8.03 -9.10
CA TYR A 57 -15.25 8.98 -9.03
C TYR A 57 -16.20 8.66 -7.86
N LEU A 58 -16.56 7.40 -7.63
CA LEU A 58 -17.44 7.00 -6.52
C LEU A 58 -16.86 7.40 -5.16
N VAL A 59 -15.58 7.11 -4.89
CA VAL A 59 -14.97 7.45 -3.59
C VAL A 59 -14.71 8.96 -3.41
N LEU A 60 -14.64 9.72 -4.51
CA LEU A 60 -14.45 11.18 -4.48
C LEU A 60 -15.77 11.94 -4.28
N PHE A 61 -16.86 11.48 -4.91
CA PHE A 61 -18.10 12.25 -5.00
C PHE A 61 -19.29 11.59 -4.29
N LYS A 62 -19.18 10.32 -3.89
CA LYS A 62 -20.20 9.61 -3.12
C LYS A 62 -19.68 9.29 -1.73
N ASN A 63 -20.59 9.09 -0.77
CA ASN A 63 -20.24 8.73 0.60
C ASN A 63 -19.91 7.24 0.72
N LEU A 64 -18.90 6.79 -0.03
CA LEU A 64 -18.56 5.38 -0.21
C LEU A 64 -17.09 5.08 0.04
N VAL A 65 -16.84 3.84 0.43
CA VAL A 65 -15.53 3.17 0.41
C VAL A 65 -15.65 1.83 -0.32
N LEU A 66 -14.54 1.32 -0.82
CA LEU A 66 -14.51 0.16 -1.72
C LEU A 66 -13.78 -1.02 -1.09
N HIS A 67 -14.35 -2.22 -1.23
CA HIS A 67 -13.73 -3.48 -0.81
C HIS A 67 -13.57 -4.43 -2.00
N GLY A 68 -12.37 -4.96 -2.20
CA GLY A 68 -12.10 -5.95 -3.24
C GLY A 68 -12.02 -7.38 -2.71
N SER A 69 -12.72 -8.32 -3.36
CA SER A 69 -12.75 -9.72 -2.94
C SER A 69 -12.87 -10.68 -4.13
N ASN A 70 -12.32 -11.90 -3.99
CA ASN A 70 -12.61 -12.99 -4.93
C ASN A 70 -14.00 -13.62 -4.70
N LEU A 71 -14.63 -13.34 -3.55
CA LEU A 71 -15.96 -13.87 -3.26
C LEU A 71 -16.99 -13.09 -4.09
N GLY A 72 -17.78 -13.81 -4.87
CA GLY A 72 -18.68 -13.20 -5.85
C GLY A 72 -19.98 -12.61 -5.29
N ASN A 73 -20.43 -13.03 -4.10
CA ASN A 73 -21.72 -12.61 -3.56
C ASN A 73 -21.67 -12.31 -2.06
N LEU A 74 -20.98 -11.25 -1.68
CA LEU A 74 -20.98 -10.72 -0.31
C LEU A 74 -22.07 -9.65 -0.18
N GLU A 75 -23.23 -10.04 0.35
CA GLU A 75 -24.26 -9.07 0.73
C GLU A 75 -23.87 -8.32 2.01
N TRP A 76 -23.34 -9.05 2.98
CA TRP A 76 -22.86 -8.53 4.25
C TRP A 76 -21.38 -8.84 4.39
N LEU A 77 -20.59 -7.82 4.69
CA LEU A 77 -19.20 -7.95 5.08
C LEU A 77 -19.19 -7.89 6.60
N ASN A 78 -18.82 -9.01 7.22
CA ASN A 78 -18.70 -9.09 8.67
C ASN A 78 -17.28 -8.71 9.10
N PRO A 79 -17.10 -8.07 10.26
CA PRO A 79 -15.79 -7.88 10.87
C PRO A 79 -15.14 -9.25 11.05
N ILE A 80 -14.06 -9.49 10.33
CA ILE A 80 -13.30 -10.73 10.44
C ILE A 80 -11.82 -10.38 10.42
N ARG A 81 -11.03 -11.11 11.20
CA ARG A 81 -9.57 -11.01 11.09
C ARG A 81 -9.12 -11.75 9.83
N THR A 82 -8.73 -11.00 8.81
CA THR A 82 -8.20 -11.57 7.55
C THR A 82 -6.68 -11.53 7.43
N SER A 83 -5.98 -10.71 8.23
CA SER A 83 -4.51 -10.60 8.17
C SER A 83 -3.82 -11.52 9.17
N THR A 84 -2.73 -12.15 8.70
CA THR A 84 -1.72 -12.83 9.53
C THR A 84 -0.60 -11.88 9.97
N SER A 85 -0.65 -10.61 9.56
CA SER A 85 0.31 -9.59 9.96
C SER A 85 0.30 -9.38 11.48
N THR A 86 1.48 -9.11 12.03
CA THR A 86 1.69 -8.77 13.45
C THR A 86 1.61 -7.26 13.69
N ALA A 87 1.40 -6.45 12.66
CA ALA A 87 1.12 -5.02 12.82
C ALA A 87 -0.23 -4.82 13.53
N HIS A 88 -0.24 -3.95 14.55
CA HIS A 88 -1.38 -3.79 15.48
C HIS A 88 -2.70 -3.41 14.79
N TRP A 89 -2.67 -2.68 13.67
CA TRP A 89 -3.86 -2.21 12.96
C TRP A 89 -4.32 -3.14 11.83
N GLU A 90 -3.41 -3.83 11.13
CA GLU A 90 -3.75 -4.80 10.06
C GLU A 90 -4.41 -6.07 10.62
N SER A 91 -4.29 -6.31 11.93
CA SER A 91 -4.74 -7.54 12.60
C SER A 91 -6.08 -7.38 13.35
N LEU A 92 -6.74 -6.23 13.22
CA LEU A 92 -8.03 -5.97 13.85
C LEU A 92 -9.14 -6.81 13.20
N GLU A 93 -10.08 -7.26 14.02
CA GLU A 93 -11.33 -7.87 13.57
C GLU A 93 -12.26 -6.76 13.08
N ALA A 94 -12.18 -6.46 11.78
CA ALA A 94 -12.86 -5.33 11.16
C ALA A 94 -13.20 -5.65 9.69
N VAL A 95 -14.14 -4.90 9.13
CA VAL A 95 -14.35 -4.81 7.68
C VAL A 95 -13.35 -3.78 7.16
N TYR A 96 -12.47 -4.18 6.24
CA TYR A 96 -11.50 -3.29 5.61
C TYR A 96 -12.02 -2.81 4.26
N ALA A 97 -11.84 -1.52 3.97
CA ALA A 97 -12.17 -0.89 2.70
C ALA A 97 -11.19 0.26 2.42
N CYS A 98 -11.30 0.90 1.26
CA CYS A 98 -10.42 2.01 0.90
C CYS A 98 -11.12 3.15 0.14
N SER A 99 -10.50 4.32 0.20
CA SER A 99 -10.87 5.52 -0.57
C SER A 99 -10.08 5.66 -1.88
N ASP A 100 -9.84 4.56 -2.57
CA ASP A 100 -9.09 4.51 -3.82
C ASP A 100 -9.78 3.61 -4.87
N GLY A 101 -9.74 4.01 -6.15
CA GLY A 101 -10.42 3.29 -7.24
C GLY A 101 -9.59 2.19 -7.92
N ILE A 102 -8.29 2.08 -7.61
CA ILE A 102 -7.37 1.11 -8.24
C ILE A 102 -6.94 0.04 -7.23
N TRP A 103 -6.57 0.47 -6.03
CA TRP A 103 -6.07 -0.41 -4.97
C TRP A 103 -6.98 -1.61 -4.65
N PRO A 104 -8.33 -1.48 -4.54
CA PRO A 104 -9.18 -2.62 -4.23
C PRO A 104 -9.27 -3.62 -5.39
N ILE A 105 -9.00 -3.20 -6.64
CA ILE A 105 -8.96 -4.10 -7.80
C ILE A 105 -7.88 -5.17 -7.59
N PHE A 106 -6.70 -4.79 -7.11
CA PHE A 106 -5.61 -5.74 -6.82
C PHE A 106 -6.05 -6.85 -5.86
N PHE A 107 -6.74 -6.50 -4.77
CA PHE A 107 -7.27 -7.46 -3.82
C PHE A 107 -8.37 -8.36 -4.41
N ALA A 108 -9.19 -7.81 -5.32
CA ALA A 108 -10.24 -8.56 -6.00
C ALA A 108 -9.69 -9.56 -7.04
N ILE A 109 -8.56 -9.26 -7.69
CA ILE A 109 -8.03 -10.08 -8.79
C ILE A 109 -6.93 -11.05 -8.39
N VAL A 110 -6.29 -10.89 -7.23
CA VAL A 110 -5.33 -11.89 -6.74
C VAL A 110 -6.09 -13.09 -6.20
N ASN A 111 -5.86 -14.26 -6.77
CA ASN A 111 -6.53 -15.51 -6.41
C ASN A 111 -6.05 -16.01 -5.04
N ARG A 112 -6.75 -15.60 -3.98
CA ARG A 112 -6.44 -15.94 -2.59
C ARG A 112 -6.60 -17.43 -2.28
N GLN A 113 -7.37 -18.18 -3.08
CA GLN A 113 -7.47 -19.64 -2.93
C GLN A 113 -6.19 -20.36 -3.39
N LYS A 114 -5.43 -19.76 -4.32
CA LYS A 114 -4.21 -20.35 -4.89
C LYS A 114 -2.93 -19.67 -4.42
N TYR A 115 -3.03 -18.46 -3.90
CA TYR A 115 -1.92 -17.64 -3.46
C TYR A 115 -1.76 -17.68 -1.94
N THR A 116 -0.65 -18.22 -1.45
CA THR A 116 -0.32 -18.31 -0.02
C THR A 116 0.96 -17.55 0.34
N GLY A 117 1.40 -16.63 -0.52
CA GLY A 117 2.61 -15.82 -0.33
C GLY A 117 2.33 -14.47 0.36
N SER A 118 3.38 -13.67 0.54
CA SER A 118 3.27 -12.29 1.01
C SER A 118 2.61 -11.42 -0.06
N LEU A 119 1.55 -10.69 0.28
CA LEU A 119 0.93 -9.74 -0.64
C LEU A 119 1.34 -8.32 -0.24
N ARG A 120 2.47 -7.86 -0.79
CA ARG A 120 3.00 -6.53 -0.48
C ARG A 120 2.37 -5.50 -1.39
N ASN A 121 1.91 -4.43 -0.78
CA ASN A 121 1.22 -3.39 -1.50
C ASN A 121 1.30 -2.07 -0.74
N ALA A 122 1.10 -0.96 -1.44
CA ALA A 122 0.94 0.36 -0.83
C ALA A 122 0.07 1.23 -1.75
N CYS A 123 -0.71 2.13 -1.15
CA CYS A 123 -1.43 3.18 -1.83
C CYS A 123 -1.42 4.43 -0.95
N TYR A 124 -0.86 5.53 -1.45
CA TYR A 124 -0.78 6.75 -0.67
C TYR A 124 -0.84 7.99 -1.54
N ARG A 125 -1.31 9.07 -0.93
CA ARG A 125 -1.40 10.39 -1.52
C ARG A 125 -0.10 11.14 -1.28
N VAL A 126 0.51 11.66 -2.35
CA VAL A 126 1.64 12.59 -2.29
C VAL A 126 1.20 13.93 -2.85
N VAL A 127 1.73 15.01 -2.28
CA VAL A 127 1.49 16.38 -2.74
C VAL A 127 2.83 16.97 -3.16
N ASP A 128 2.93 17.41 -4.41
CA ASP A 128 4.15 18.02 -4.91
C ASP A 128 4.37 19.43 -4.34
N ARG A 129 5.52 20.04 -4.66
CA ARG A 129 5.86 21.41 -4.20
C ARG A 129 4.88 22.49 -4.69
N ASN A 130 4.12 22.21 -5.74
CA ASN A 130 3.11 23.12 -6.30
C ASN A 130 1.72 22.89 -5.69
N GLY A 131 1.58 21.93 -4.76
CA GLY A 131 0.31 21.59 -4.13
C GLY A 131 -0.51 20.57 -4.94
N ASN A 132 0.01 20.01 -6.02
CA ASN A 132 -0.70 19.01 -6.80
C ASN A 132 -0.66 17.67 -6.09
N ALA A 133 -1.84 17.10 -5.83
CA ALA A 133 -1.96 15.77 -5.26
C ALA A 133 -1.89 14.69 -6.35
N SER A 134 -1.14 13.63 -6.08
CA SER A 134 -1.13 12.41 -6.91
C SER A 134 -1.12 11.18 -6.02
N LYS A 135 -1.44 10.02 -6.61
CA LYS A 135 -1.40 8.73 -5.93
C LYS A 135 -0.16 7.97 -6.35
N LEU A 136 0.51 7.37 -5.38
CA LEU A 136 1.59 6.43 -5.59
C LEU A 136 1.16 5.04 -5.12
N TYR A 137 1.57 4.03 -5.87
CA TYR A 137 1.20 2.64 -5.65
C TYR A 137 2.41 1.74 -5.62
N TYR A 138 2.32 0.67 -4.84
CA TYR A 138 3.24 -0.45 -4.87
C TYR A 138 2.45 -1.74 -4.90
N PHE A 139 2.89 -2.70 -5.71
CA PHE A 139 2.29 -4.03 -5.77
C PHE A 139 3.37 -5.06 -6.01
N ALA A 140 3.43 -6.09 -5.17
CA ALA A 140 4.33 -7.20 -5.36
C ALA A 140 3.76 -8.52 -4.87
N LEU A 141 4.12 -9.57 -5.60
CA LEU A 141 3.79 -10.96 -5.30
C LEU A 141 5.07 -11.81 -5.30
N ASP A 142 5.05 -12.89 -4.52
CA ASP A 142 6.15 -13.85 -4.44
C ASP A 142 6.24 -14.69 -5.73
N LEU A 143 7.45 -14.75 -6.30
CA LEU A 143 7.77 -15.44 -7.56
C LEU A 143 7.30 -16.89 -7.59
N GLN A 144 7.40 -17.60 -6.46
CA GLN A 144 7.08 -19.03 -6.40
C GLN A 144 5.61 -19.34 -6.71
N PHE A 145 4.72 -18.34 -6.61
CA PHE A 145 3.30 -18.51 -6.90
C PHE A 145 2.89 -18.00 -8.28
N LEU A 146 3.66 -17.15 -8.95
CA LEU A 146 3.31 -16.61 -10.28
C LEU A 146 3.11 -17.68 -11.36
N ARG A 147 3.74 -18.85 -11.19
CA ARG A 147 3.52 -20.02 -12.07
C ARG A 147 2.15 -20.69 -11.91
N LYS A 148 1.29 -20.27 -10.97
CA LYS A 148 0.06 -20.98 -10.56
C LYS A 148 -1.29 -20.34 -10.97
N ARG A 149 -1.36 -19.51 -12.01
CA ARG A 149 -2.57 -18.72 -12.34
C ARG A 149 -3.01 -17.87 -11.13
N VAL A 150 -2.17 -16.91 -10.74
CA VAL A 150 -2.36 -16.02 -9.59
C VAL A 150 -3.51 -15.03 -9.75
N TRP A 151 -4.01 -14.89 -10.97
CA TRP A 151 -5.07 -13.95 -11.31
C TRP A 151 -6.42 -14.67 -11.40
N THR A 152 -7.46 -13.98 -10.98
CA THR A 152 -8.86 -14.38 -11.11
C THR A 152 -9.70 -13.14 -11.37
N ASP A 153 -10.90 -13.33 -11.89
CA ASP A 153 -11.93 -12.31 -11.80
C ASP A 153 -12.42 -12.23 -10.34
N GLY A 154 -12.93 -11.06 -9.96
CA GLY A 154 -13.40 -10.78 -8.62
C GLY A 154 -14.46 -9.68 -8.61
N MET A 155 -14.78 -9.21 -7.42
CA MET A 155 -15.80 -8.20 -7.19
C MET A 155 -15.24 -7.04 -6.38
N ILE A 156 -15.65 -5.84 -6.75
CA ILE A 156 -15.56 -4.64 -5.91
C ILE A 156 -16.93 -4.37 -5.33
N TYR A 157 -16.98 -4.22 -4.01
CA TYR A 157 -18.18 -3.93 -3.24
C TYR A 157 -18.20 -2.46 -2.85
N LEU A 158 -19.34 -1.81 -3.10
CA LEU A 158 -19.58 -0.41 -2.76
C LEU A 158 -20.22 -0.36 -1.37
N LEU A 159 -19.47 0.16 -0.40
CA LEU A 159 -19.88 0.16 1.00
C LEU A 159 -20.22 1.58 1.46
N PRO A 160 -21.34 1.78 2.19
CA PRO A 160 -21.63 3.05 2.85
C PRO A 160 -20.49 3.40 3.80
N LYS A 161 -20.02 4.64 3.75
CA LYS A 161 -18.87 5.09 4.53
C LYS A 161 -19.20 5.40 6.00
N ASP A 162 -20.48 5.50 6.36
CA ASP A 162 -20.94 6.05 7.64
C ASP A 162 -20.44 5.28 8.88
N SER A 163 -20.21 3.97 8.76
CA SER A 163 -19.70 3.14 9.86
C SER A 163 -18.17 2.96 9.85
N PHE A 164 -17.47 3.63 8.93
CA PHE A 164 -16.04 3.46 8.76
C PHE A 164 -15.25 4.60 9.41
N GLU A 165 -14.13 4.21 10.02
CA GLU A 165 -13.09 5.10 10.53
C GLU A 165 -11.88 5.03 9.60
N GLN A 166 -11.35 6.20 9.21
CA GLN A 166 -10.14 6.26 8.40
C GLN A 166 -8.93 5.96 9.27
N LEU A 167 -8.07 5.05 8.83
CA LEU A 167 -6.82 4.82 9.51
C LEU A 167 -5.87 6.00 9.33
N VAL A 168 -5.01 6.19 10.32
CA VAL A 168 -3.92 7.17 10.30
C VAL A 168 -2.61 6.45 10.55
N ASP A 169 -1.53 6.99 9.99
CA ASP A 169 -0.19 6.56 10.39
C ASP A 169 0.18 7.11 11.79
N ASP A 170 1.33 6.69 12.30
CA ASP A 170 1.79 7.04 13.65
C ASP A 170 2.05 8.55 13.86
N VAL A 171 2.12 9.33 12.78
CA VAL A 171 2.27 10.79 12.83
C VAL A 171 0.97 11.53 12.49
N GLY A 172 -0.14 10.80 12.33
CA GLY A 172 -1.48 11.34 12.14
C GLY A 172 -1.88 11.63 10.70
N ASN A 173 -1.08 11.22 9.69
CA ASN A 173 -1.48 11.36 8.29
C ASN A 173 -2.58 10.35 7.96
N LYS A 174 -3.58 10.81 7.22
CA LYS A 174 -4.68 9.96 6.74
C LYS A 174 -4.17 8.93 5.73
N LEU A 175 -4.46 7.67 5.99
CA LEU A 175 -4.23 6.55 5.06
C LEU A 175 -5.42 6.38 4.12
N GLU A 176 -5.23 5.62 3.05
CA GLU A 176 -6.33 5.28 2.14
C GLU A 176 -7.22 4.15 2.67
N GLU A 177 -6.80 3.48 3.72
CA GLU A 177 -7.52 2.38 4.35
C GLU A 177 -8.50 2.86 5.41
N TRP A 178 -9.65 2.19 5.44
CA TRP A 178 -10.76 2.45 6.34
C TRP A 178 -11.18 1.13 7.00
N ILE A 179 -11.59 1.20 8.27
CA ILE A 179 -12.07 0.06 9.03
C ILE A 179 -13.47 0.30 9.60
N SER A 180 -14.30 -0.74 9.63
CA SER A 180 -15.57 -0.76 10.35
C SER A 180 -15.62 -1.95 11.29
N PHE A 181 -15.93 -1.71 12.56
CA PHE A 181 -16.08 -2.76 13.58
C PHE A 181 -17.48 -3.39 13.62
N VAL A 182 -18.39 -2.92 12.77
CA VAL A 182 -19.73 -3.47 12.63
C VAL A 182 -19.91 -4.09 11.24
N PRO A 183 -20.79 -5.09 11.08
CA PRO A 183 -21.15 -5.61 9.77
C PRO A 183 -21.66 -4.52 8.85
N VAL A 184 -21.19 -4.52 7.60
CA VAL A 184 -21.56 -3.54 6.59
C VAL A 184 -22.22 -4.24 5.43
N ARG A 185 -23.40 -3.76 5.04
CA ARG A 185 -24.10 -4.23 3.85
C ARG A 185 -23.54 -3.54 2.61
N SER A 186 -23.24 -4.32 1.58
CA SER A 186 -22.89 -3.78 0.26
C SER A 186 -24.13 -3.19 -0.42
N LEU A 187 -23.99 -1.98 -0.98
CA LEU A 187 -25.05 -1.31 -1.74
C LEU A 187 -25.16 -1.83 -3.17
N ALA A 188 -24.03 -2.17 -3.77
CA ALA A 188 -23.92 -2.74 -5.10
C ALA A 188 -22.52 -3.32 -5.27
N ARG A 189 -22.33 -4.15 -6.28
CA ARG A 189 -21.02 -4.74 -6.60
C ARG A 189 -20.74 -4.68 -8.09
N ILE A 190 -19.47 -4.51 -8.44
CA ILE A 190 -19.02 -4.49 -9.83
C ILE A 190 -17.97 -5.57 -10.04
N GLU A 191 -18.16 -6.35 -11.10
CA GLU A 191 -17.18 -7.36 -11.50
C GLU A 191 -15.93 -6.68 -12.05
N VAL A 192 -14.75 -7.18 -11.66
CA VAL A 192 -13.46 -6.74 -12.19
C VAL A 192 -12.62 -7.94 -12.59
N SER A 193 -11.89 -7.79 -13.68
CA SER A 193 -10.93 -8.75 -14.19
C SER A 193 -9.51 -8.18 -14.10
N PRO A 194 -8.47 -8.99 -14.33
CA PRO A 194 -7.10 -8.49 -14.38
C PRO A 194 -6.86 -7.38 -15.42
N GLN A 195 -7.70 -7.29 -16.45
CA GLN A 195 -7.63 -6.25 -17.49
C GLN A 195 -8.11 -4.88 -16.98
N ASP A 196 -8.95 -4.88 -15.94
CA ASP A 196 -9.44 -3.66 -15.31
C ASP A 196 -8.40 -3.01 -14.37
N PHE A 197 -7.30 -3.72 -14.09
CA PHE A 197 -6.23 -3.26 -13.20
C PHE A 197 -5.09 -2.58 -13.99
N PRO A 198 -4.88 -1.26 -13.85
CA PRO A 198 -3.90 -0.51 -14.65
C PRO A 198 -2.45 -1.00 -14.50
N PHE A 199 -2.13 -1.63 -13.37
CA PHE A 199 -0.78 -2.02 -13.02
C PHE A 199 -0.53 -3.53 -13.16
N ILE A 200 -1.36 -4.26 -13.89
CA ILE A 200 -1.24 -5.73 -14.03
C ILE A 200 0.13 -6.18 -14.52
N ASN A 201 0.73 -5.44 -15.46
CA ASN A 201 2.07 -5.70 -15.99
C ASN A 201 3.20 -5.06 -15.19
N SER A 202 2.86 -4.30 -14.14
CA SER A 202 3.81 -3.61 -13.26
C SER A 202 3.85 -4.21 -11.86
N VAL A 203 3.07 -5.28 -11.59
CA VAL A 203 3.16 -6.03 -10.35
C VAL A 203 4.53 -6.66 -10.26
N ARG A 204 5.28 -6.25 -9.23
CA ARG A 204 6.64 -6.71 -9.02
C ARG A 204 6.65 -8.16 -8.58
N VAL A 205 7.72 -8.82 -8.95
CA VAL A 205 7.97 -10.20 -8.60
C VAL A 205 9.12 -10.23 -7.62
N GLN A 206 8.87 -10.68 -6.40
CA GLN A 206 9.92 -10.82 -5.41
C GLN A 206 10.35 -12.27 -5.33
N HIS A 207 11.65 -12.49 -5.34
CA HIS A 207 12.17 -13.74 -4.81
C HIS A 207 11.89 -13.71 -3.31
N LEU A 208 11.28 -14.76 -2.77
CA LEU A 208 11.41 -14.98 -1.34
C LEU A 208 12.93 -14.98 -1.06
N SER A 209 13.43 -13.98 -0.33
CA SER A 209 14.57 -14.25 0.53
C SER A 209 14.18 -15.53 1.29
N ARG A 210 15.04 -16.55 1.18
CA ARG A 210 14.81 -17.91 1.69
C ARG A 210 13.99 -17.88 2.98
N PRO A 211 13.05 -18.84 3.18
CA PRO A 211 12.20 -18.87 4.37
C PRO A 211 13.05 -18.63 5.61
N GLY A 212 12.78 -17.51 6.29
CA GLY A 212 13.49 -17.04 7.48
C GLY A 212 14.97 -17.35 7.48
N GLN A 213 15.80 -16.59 6.76
CA GLN A 213 17.20 -16.54 7.15
C GLN A 213 17.20 -16.17 8.64
N ALA A 214 17.74 -17.04 9.49
CA ALA A 214 17.84 -16.77 10.92
C ALA A 214 18.55 -15.42 11.06
N ILE A 215 17.79 -14.39 11.44
CA ILE A 215 18.34 -13.05 11.59
C ILE A 215 19.04 -13.07 12.93
N ASN A 216 20.35 -12.92 12.87
CA ASN A 216 21.14 -12.85 14.07
C ASN A 216 20.89 -11.47 14.69
N VAL A 217 19.85 -11.37 15.51
CA VAL A 217 19.58 -10.15 16.27
C VAL A 217 20.63 -10.07 17.38
N VAL A 218 21.49 -9.05 17.29
CA VAL A 218 22.57 -8.84 18.26
C VAL A 218 22.22 -7.72 19.22
N LYS A 219 22.71 -7.80 20.45
CA LYS A 219 22.60 -6.68 21.39
C LYS A 219 23.65 -5.62 21.03
N VAL A 220 23.22 -4.39 20.76
CA VAL A 220 24.09 -3.23 20.50
C VAL A 220 23.99 -2.22 21.65
N ASP A 221 25.01 -1.38 21.83
CA ASP A 221 24.94 -0.26 22.78
C ASP A 221 24.01 0.83 22.23
N ALA A 222 22.93 1.15 22.96
CA ALA A 222 21.94 2.13 22.53
C ALA A 222 22.53 3.54 22.32
N ARG A 223 23.72 3.84 22.87
CA ARG A 223 24.46 5.09 22.60
C ARG A 223 24.86 5.24 21.13
N LEU A 224 24.87 4.16 20.36
CA LEU A 224 25.11 4.21 18.91
C LEU A 224 23.95 4.88 18.17
N TYR A 225 22.73 4.81 18.68
CA TYR A 225 21.56 5.30 17.97
C TYR A 225 21.60 6.81 17.69
N ASP A 226 22.23 7.59 18.58
CA ASP A 226 22.43 9.03 18.40
C ASP A 226 23.24 9.35 17.12
N ASN A 227 24.10 8.42 16.68
CA ASN A 227 24.86 8.57 15.44
C ASN A 227 24.01 8.34 14.18
N TYR A 228 22.83 7.72 14.32
CA TYR A 228 21.98 7.25 13.23
C TYR A 228 20.67 8.01 13.13
N VAL A 229 20.15 8.55 14.23
CA VAL A 229 18.91 9.36 14.23
C VAL A 229 19.06 10.57 13.31
N GLY A 230 18.08 10.78 12.43
CA GLY A 230 18.08 11.89 11.47
C GLY A 230 17.24 11.62 10.23
N VAL A 231 17.31 12.54 9.27
CA VAL A 231 16.59 12.46 7.99
C VAL A 231 17.58 12.18 6.87
N TYR A 232 17.25 11.21 6.04
CA TYR A 232 18.01 10.73 4.91
C TYR A 232 17.18 10.89 3.64
N GLU A 233 17.65 11.70 2.71
CA GLU A 233 17.02 11.91 1.40
C GLU A 233 17.43 10.78 0.47
N LEU A 234 16.44 10.00 0.00
CA LEU A 234 16.64 8.94 -0.99
C LEU A 234 16.52 9.50 -2.41
N ASP A 235 15.53 10.37 -2.61
CA ASP A 235 15.33 11.20 -3.81
C ASP A 235 14.56 12.48 -3.41
N PRO A 236 14.37 13.47 -4.32
CA PRO A 236 13.72 14.75 -3.98
C PRO A 236 12.27 14.67 -3.48
N GLU A 237 11.59 13.53 -3.67
CA GLU A 237 10.21 13.28 -3.22
C GLU A 237 10.16 12.31 -2.03
N ILE A 238 11.25 11.59 -1.71
CA ILE A 238 11.27 10.52 -0.73
C ILE A 238 12.37 10.72 0.32
N THR A 239 11.96 10.87 1.57
CA THR A 239 12.83 10.91 2.75
C THR A 239 12.59 9.74 3.70
N ILE A 240 13.67 9.22 4.25
CA ILE A 240 13.70 8.23 5.32
C ILE A 240 14.10 8.94 6.61
N THR A 241 13.27 8.87 7.65
CA THR A 241 13.57 9.36 8.98
C THR A 241 13.90 8.19 9.89
N ILE A 242 15.09 8.22 10.49
CA ILE A 242 15.51 7.30 11.54
C ILE A 242 15.28 7.97 12.88
N LEU A 243 14.49 7.32 13.72
CA LEU A 243 14.15 7.75 15.08
C LEU A 243 14.72 6.75 16.09
N SER A 244 14.76 7.13 17.37
CA SER A 244 15.06 6.22 18.46
C SER A 244 14.13 6.46 19.64
N ASP A 245 13.68 5.39 20.28
CA ASP A 245 12.97 5.42 21.57
C ASP A 245 13.92 5.09 22.75
N LYS A 246 15.25 5.14 22.51
CA LYS A 246 16.35 4.76 23.40
C LYS A 246 16.59 3.25 23.56
N GLU A 247 15.65 2.40 23.18
CA GLU A 247 15.84 0.94 23.22
C GLU A 247 16.13 0.37 21.84
N ARG A 248 15.56 0.98 20.80
CA ARG A 248 15.67 0.57 19.40
C ARG A 248 15.74 1.76 18.46
N LEU A 249 16.11 1.46 17.22
CA LEU A 249 15.89 2.36 16.09
C LEU A 249 14.52 2.08 15.49
N LEU A 250 13.87 3.16 15.05
CA LEU A 250 12.64 3.13 14.29
C LEU A 250 12.90 3.74 12.91
N PHE A 251 12.36 3.10 11.89
CA PHE A 251 12.42 3.54 10.51
C PHE A 251 11.07 4.11 10.13
N SER A 252 11.06 5.34 9.65
CA SER A 252 9.89 6.01 9.10
C SER A 252 10.23 6.44 7.68
N ALA A 253 9.41 6.06 6.72
CA ALA A 253 9.49 6.56 5.36
C ALA A 253 8.08 6.73 4.83
N ALA A 254 7.86 7.71 3.95
CA ALA A 254 6.55 7.94 3.37
C ALA A 254 6.00 6.65 2.75
N GLY A 255 4.78 6.25 3.14
CA GLY A 255 4.12 5.04 2.63
C GLY A 255 4.36 3.77 3.44
N PHE A 256 5.09 3.81 4.56
CA PHE A 256 5.22 2.69 5.50
C PHE A 256 4.82 3.11 6.92
N PRO A 257 4.22 2.22 7.73
CA PRO A 257 4.12 2.45 9.16
C PRO A 257 5.52 2.65 9.75
N ILE A 258 5.63 3.29 10.93
CA ILE A 258 6.91 3.33 11.60
C ILE A 258 7.26 1.90 12.03
N ILE A 259 8.39 1.38 11.57
CA ILE A 259 8.80 0.00 11.80
C ILE A 259 10.08 -0.06 12.62
N SER A 260 10.16 -1.06 13.50
CA SER A 260 11.36 -1.31 14.28
C SER A 260 12.48 -1.83 13.39
N ALA A 261 13.67 -1.27 13.54
CA ALA A 261 14.88 -1.78 12.92
C ALA A 261 15.61 -2.71 13.90
N LEU A 262 15.67 -4.00 13.56
CA LEU A 262 16.29 -5.04 14.38
C LEU A 262 17.80 -5.07 14.12
N PRO A 263 18.67 -4.87 15.14
CA PRO A 263 20.12 -4.84 14.94
C PRO A 263 20.69 -6.19 14.51
N GLU A 264 21.42 -6.21 13.40
CA GLU A 264 22.22 -7.35 12.92
C GLU A 264 23.73 -7.15 13.22
N SER A 265 24.16 -5.90 13.28
CA SER A 265 25.48 -5.44 13.74
C SER A 265 25.37 -4.01 14.27
N GLU A 266 26.48 -3.37 14.64
CA GLU A 266 26.47 -1.96 15.05
C GLU A 266 25.94 -1.02 13.95
N GLU A 267 26.14 -1.37 12.68
CA GLU A 267 25.82 -0.53 11.51
C GLU A 267 24.71 -1.11 10.62
N LYS A 268 24.37 -2.40 10.76
CA LYS A 268 23.39 -3.08 9.92
C LYS A 268 22.14 -3.48 10.71
N TYR A 269 20.97 -3.18 10.16
CA TYR A 269 19.69 -3.48 10.78
C TYR A 269 18.71 -4.07 9.77
N PHE A 270 17.78 -4.89 10.27
CA PHE A 270 16.74 -5.53 9.48
C PHE A 270 15.36 -4.94 9.78
N LEU A 271 14.59 -4.70 8.72
CA LEU A 271 13.24 -4.17 8.72
C LEU A 271 12.27 -5.30 8.38
N GLN A 272 11.74 -5.97 9.40
CA GLN A 272 10.98 -7.22 9.23
C GLN A 272 9.73 -7.09 8.38
N GLN A 273 8.98 -6.00 8.55
CA GLN A 273 7.71 -5.75 7.89
C GLN A 273 7.86 -5.62 6.37
N ILE A 274 9.00 -5.12 5.91
CA ILE A 274 9.31 -4.93 4.49
C ILE A 274 10.42 -5.86 3.99
N ASN A 275 10.92 -6.77 4.83
CA ASN A 275 12.07 -7.66 4.55
C ASN A 275 13.22 -6.91 3.87
N ALA A 276 13.64 -5.81 4.50
CA ALA A 276 14.71 -4.97 3.99
C ALA A 276 15.86 -4.92 4.99
N HIS A 277 17.05 -4.62 4.50
CA HIS A 277 18.18 -4.29 5.36
C HIS A 277 18.52 -2.81 5.19
N ILE A 278 18.88 -2.17 6.30
CA ILE A 278 19.51 -0.85 6.27
C ILE A 278 20.95 -0.97 6.78
N SER A 279 21.86 -0.24 6.16
CA SER A 279 23.24 -0.11 6.61
C SER A 279 23.61 1.36 6.74
N PHE A 280 24.09 1.76 7.91
CA PHE A 280 24.58 3.10 8.16
C PHE A 280 26.03 3.20 7.70
N VAL A 281 26.31 4.18 6.86
CA VAL A 281 27.69 4.50 6.45
C VAL A 281 28.12 5.71 7.25
N THR A 282 29.18 5.54 8.02
CA THR A 282 29.87 6.61 8.74
C THR A 282 31.09 6.94 7.90
N GLY A 283 31.11 8.10 7.23
CA GLY A 283 32.25 8.51 6.40
C GLY A 283 33.53 8.74 7.23
N ASN A 284 33.93 10.00 7.42
CA ASN A 284 35.13 10.36 8.20
C ASN A 284 34.85 10.64 9.70
N GLY A 285 33.63 10.37 10.16
CA GLY A 285 33.18 10.69 11.53
C GLY A 285 32.40 9.55 12.17
N LYS A 286 31.91 9.75 13.39
CA LYS A 286 31.08 8.75 14.10
C LYS A 286 29.60 8.78 13.70
N ARG A 287 29.14 9.89 13.12
CA ARG A 287 27.74 10.08 12.69
C ARG A 287 27.58 9.60 11.25
N ALA A 288 26.52 8.85 10.99
CA ALA A 288 26.28 8.30 9.66
C ALA A 288 25.91 9.41 8.67
N ASP A 289 26.62 9.51 7.56
CA ASP A 289 26.34 10.48 6.49
C ASP A 289 25.45 9.88 5.39
N GLN A 290 25.34 8.55 5.33
CA GLN A 290 24.47 7.84 4.41
C GLN A 290 23.76 6.66 5.09
N LEU A 291 22.63 6.29 4.51
CA LEU A 291 21.91 5.06 4.79
C LEU A 291 21.77 4.30 3.47
N ILE A 292 22.18 3.04 3.46
CA ILE A 292 21.96 2.13 2.33
C ILE A 292 20.76 1.26 2.66
N LEU A 293 19.69 1.37 1.87
CA LEU A 293 18.49 0.54 1.93
C LEU A 293 18.59 -0.57 0.90
N GLN A 294 18.68 -1.81 1.38
CA GLN A 294 18.67 -3.03 0.56
C GLN A 294 17.29 -3.67 0.63
N ILE A 295 16.59 -3.71 -0.50
CA ILE A 295 15.28 -4.37 -0.65
C ILE A 295 15.39 -5.32 -1.83
N ASP A 296 15.12 -6.60 -1.59
CA ASP A 296 15.33 -7.66 -2.58
C ASP A 296 16.77 -7.62 -3.14
N ASP A 297 16.92 -7.53 -4.47
CA ASP A 297 18.23 -7.43 -5.14
C ASP A 297 18.66 -5.97 -5.39
N GLN A 298 17.90 -4.99 -4.88
CA GLN A 298 18.20 -3.56 -5.06
C GLN A 298 18.93 -2.98 -3.86
N SER A 299 19.86 -2.06 -4.15
CA SER A 299 20.57 -1.26 -3.16
C SER A 299 20.37 0.21 -3.49
N LEU A 300 19.78 0.94 -2.55
CA LEU A 300 19.44 2.35 -2.67
C LEU A 300 20.21 3.15 -1.63
N THR A 301 20.81 4.27 -2.02
CA THR A 301 21.60 5.12 -1.13
C THR A 301 20.84 6.40 -0.81
N ALA A 302 20.56 6.64 0.46
CA ALA A 302 19.97 7.87 0.97
C ALA A 302 21.03 8.71 1.70
N ARG A 303 21.12 10.00 1.38
CA ARG A 303 22.09 10.92 2.00
C ARG A 303 21.46 11.61 3.20
N ARG A 304 22.18 11.71 4.31
CA ARG A 304 21.71 12.47 5.47
C ARG A 304 21.57 13.95 5.10
N VAL A 305 20.42 14.53 5.45
CA VAL A 305 20.10 15.96 5.28
C VAL A 305 19.84 16.69 6.60
N SER A 306 19.57 15.97 7.69
CA SER A 306 19.52 16.54 9.06
C SER A 306 19.91 15.52 10.14
#